data_AF-A0A1C0YUH2-F1
#
_entry.id   AF-A0A1C0YUH2-F1
#
_cell.length_a   1.000
_cell.length_b   1.000
_cell.length_c   1.000
_cell.angle_alpha   90.00
_cell.angle_beta   90.00
_cell.angle_gamma   90.00
#
_symmetry.space_group_name_H-M   'P 1'
#
loop_
_entity.id
_entity.type
_entity.pdbx_description
1 polymer ?
#
loop_
_entity_poly.entity_id
_entity_poly.type
_entity_poly.pdbx_seq_one_letter_code
_entity_poly.pdbx_strand_id
1 'polypeptide(L)'
;MPIAVLDFEIANTNYNSACSVGIVVIDGLEVTKEDYSLIRPPGLVIDEEKTNIHGLTKRELLSAPCFDIVWTKIQHYFNGDYIVAAHNASFDVHILHHTLALVTEPVSVDFLYFDTIQYTAPFCRKIGTSLAERLAHFDISAKQMHNARATAELIIQATKRANVKSVEQYLLQHEVATKKFNELLVEGATDQHAPQFSEEQSIALIANISSEAQRMLRDVLYENIYHNRENYGLLNSEHLQELFDLNIFLHAVDVAAQFDPFGRNELNDKIVPLNVESFKKNFSKEALVKWAMATIPDEIPSITANSVVVTLHPSFTNAKKQLYMHLKKKCEHSFS
;
A
#
# COMPACT_ATOMS: atom_id res chain seq x y z
N MET A 1 4.74 -29.74 11.56
CA MET A 1 4.37 -28.33 11.70
C MET A 1 3.50 -27.94 10.52
N PRO A 2 2.25 -27.53 10.78
CA PRO A 2 1.33 -27.13 9.71
C PRO A 2 1.86 -25.96 8.88
N ILE A 3 1.39 -25.88 7.64
CA ILE A 3 1.75 -24.83 6.68
C ILE A 3 0.55 -23.89 6.53
N ALA A 4 0.74 -22.59 6.74
CA ALA A 4 -0.26 -21.57 6.45
C ALA A 4 0.01 -20.95 5.08
N VAL A 5 -0.82 -21.29 4.10
CA VAL A 5 -0.73 -20.76 2.73
C VAL A 5 -1.47 -19.43 2.67
N LEU A 6 -0.75 -18.35 2.36
CA LEU A 6 -1.20 -16.98 2.36
C LEU A 6 -1.37 -16.46 0.93
N ASP A 7 -2.38 -15.62 0.73
CA ASP A 7 -2.62 -14.89 -0.51
C ASP A 7 -3.33 -13.57 -0.20
N PHE A 8 -2.75 -12.45 -0.62
CA PHE A 8 -3.34 -11.12 -0.52
C PHE A 8 -3.72 -10.58 -1.89
N GLU A 9 -4.87 -9.92 -1.94
CA GLU A 9 -5.21 -9.01 -3.03
C GLU A 9 -5.00 -7.57 -2.56
N ILE A 10 -4.55 -6.70 -3.46
CA ILE A 10 -4.33 -5.27 -3.20
C ILE A 10 -5.27 -4.41 -4.03
N ALA A 11 -5.81 -3.35 -3.42
CA ALA A 11 -6.72 -2.43 -4.09
C ALA A 11 -6.01 -1.48 -5.07
N ASN A 12 -4.74 -1.17 -4.84
CA ASN A 12 -3.94 -0.32 -5.71
C ASN A 12 -2.47 -0.75 -5.69
N THR A 13 -1.56 0.03 -6.28
CA THR A 13 -0.13 -0.30 -6.35
C THR A 13 0.62 -0.27 -5.01
N ASN A 14 0.03 0.27 -3.94
CA ASN A 14 0.67 0.32 -2.62
C ASN A 14 0.54 -1.01 -1.87
N TYR A 15 1.62 -1.50 -1.27
CA TYR A 15 1.61 -2.73 -0.48
C TYR A 15 0.77 -2.66 0.80
N ASN A 16 0.44 -1.47 1.28
CA ASN A 16 -0.45 -1.29 2.44
C ASN A 16 -1.95 -1.26 2.06
N SER A 17 -2.28 -1.53 0.80
CA SER A 17 -3.65 -1.45 0.25
C SER A 17 -4.36 -2.81 0.20
N ALA A 18 -3.96 -3.76 1.06
CA ALA A 18 -4.61 -5.06 1.16
C ALA A 18 -6.14 -4.93 1.19
N CYS A 19 -6.83 -5.64 0.28
CA CYS A 19 -8.27 -5.58 0.10
C CYS A 19 -8.97 -6.93 0.31
N SER A 20 -8.22 -8.02 0.28
CA SER A 20 -8.64 -9.31 0.82
C SER A 20 -7.45 -10.17 1.21
N VAL A 21 -7.70 -11.16 2.07
CA VAL A 21 -6.72 -12.17 2.47
C VAL A 21 -7.36 -13.55 2.47
N GLY A 22 -6.71 -14.50 1.82
CA GLY A 22 -6.99 -15.93 1.91
C GLY A 22 -5.90 -16.65 2.69
N ILE A 23 -6.30 -17.54 3.60
CA ILE A 23 -5.38 -18.40 4.36
C ILE A 23 -5.87 -19.84 4.32
N VAL A 24 -5.01 -20.77 3.92
CA VAL A 24 -5.30 -22.20 3.89
C VAL A 24 -4.26 -22.97 4.68
N VAL A 25 -4.70 -23.79 5.64
CA VAL A 25 -3.80 -24.60 6.47
C VAL A 25 -3.66 -25.99 5.89
N ILE A 26 -2.42 -26.41 5.67
CA ILE A 26 -2.06 -27.79 5.34
C ILE A 26 -1.45 -28.44 6.57
N ASP A 27 -1.94 -29.62 6.96
CA ASP A 27 -1.28 -30.47 7.93
C ASP A 27 -0.97 -31.83 7.29
N GLY A 28 0.30 -32.22 7.27
CA GLY A 28 0.79 -33.33 6.45
C GLY A 28 0.58 -33.08 4.95
N LEU A 29 -0.44 -33.71 4.36
CA LEU A 29 -0.81 -33.59 2.94
C LEU A 29 -2.31 -33.35 2.74
N GLU A 30 -2.98 -32.83 3.76
CA GLU A 30 -4.40 -32.54 3.77
C GLU A 30 -4.65 -31.09 4.15
N VAL A 31 -5.66 -30.48 3.55
CA VAL A 31 -6.12 -29.16 3.98
C VAL A 31 -7.04 -29.34 5.18
N THR A 32 -6.70 -28.66 6.27
CA THR A 32 -7.42 -28.77 7.55
C THR A 32 -8.24 -27.53 7.88
N LYS A 33 -7.93 -26.39 7.28
CA LYS A 33 -8.65 -25.14 7.51
C LYS A 33 -8.54 -24.19 6.31
N GLU A 34 -9.59 -23.40 6.10
CA GLU A 34 -9.65 -22.32 5.12
C GLU A 34 -10.29 -21.10 5.79
N ASP A 35 -9.59 -19.97 5.79
CA ASP A 35 -10.09 -18.68 6.24
C ASP A 35 -10.00 -17.66 5.10
N TYR A 36 -10.98 -16.77 5.02
CA TYR A 36 -11.01 -15.68 4.07
C TYR A 36 -11.62 -14.43 4.71
N SER A 37 -11.06 -13.26 4.39
CA SER A 37 -11.66 -11.98 4.77
C SER A 37 -11.42 -10.94 3.71
N LEU A 38 -12.46 -10.14 3.42
CA LEU A 38 -12.28 -8.83 2.83
C LEU A 38 -11.60 -7.90 3.84
N ILE A 39 -10.85 -6.93 3.33
CA ILE A 39 -10.17 -5.89 4.09
C ILE A 39 -10.56 -4.57 3.45
N ARG A 40 -10.95 -3.58 4.24
CA ARG A 40 -11.17 -2.23 3.76
C ARG A 40 -9.81 -1.53 3.65
N PRO A 41 -9.30 -1.25 2.42
CA PRO A 41 -8.01 -0.61 2.24
C PRO A 41 -8.03 0.85 2.73
N PRO A 42 -6.88 1.41 3.16
CA PRO A 42 -6.78 2.81 3.56
C PRO A 42 -7.28 3.75 2.45
N GLY A 43 -8.09 4.75 2.83
CA GLY A 43 -8.61 5.76 1.90
C GLY A 43 -9.58 5.25 0.83
N LEU A 44 -9.85 3.94 0.73
CA LEU A 44 -10.69 3.34 -0.32
C LEU A 44 -10.28 3.73 -1.75
N VAL A 45 -8.97 3.91 -1.95
CA VAL A 45 -8.36 4.14 -3.27
C VAL A 45 -8.23 2.79 -3.97
N ILE A 46 -8.91 2.64 -5.10
CA ILE A 46 -9.00 1.36 -5.82
C ILE A 46 -8.69 1.62 -7.30
N ASP A 47 -7.72 0.89 -7.81
CA ASP A 47 -7.35 0.89 -9.22
C ASP A 47 -8.29 -0.05 -9.99
N GLU A 48 -8.84 0.42 -11.11
CA GLU A 48 -9.72 -0.39 -11.95
C GLU A 48 -9.01 -1.65 -12.46
N GLU A 49 -7.71 -1.57 -12.73
CA GLU A 49 -6.90 -2.72 -13.14
C GLU A 49 -6.91 -3.83 -12.07
N LYS A 50 -6.76 -3.47 -10.79
CA LYS A 50 -6.82 -4.44 -9.68
C LYS A 50 -8.22 -5.05 -9.57
N THR A 51 -9.25 -4.20 -9.66
CA THR A 51 -10.65 -4.66 -9.70
C THR A 51 -10.91 -5.65 -10.83
N ASN A 52 -10.33 -5.44 -12.02
CA ASN A 52 -10.48 -6.36 -13.15
C ASN A 52 -9.77 -7.71 -12.93
N ILE A 53 -8.72 -7.74 -12.11
CA ILE A 53 -7.98 -8.96 -11.77
C ILE A 53 -8.75 -9.78 -10.74
N HIS A 54 -9.08 -9.21 -9.58
CA HIS A 54 -9.64 -9.96 -8.45
C HIS A 54 -11.18 -9.87 -8.33
N GLY A 55 -11.82 -8.98 -9.10
CA GLY A 55 -13.29 -8.84 -9.15
C GLY A 55 -13.94 -8.13 -7.96
N LEU A 56 -13.16 -7.53 -7.05
CA LEU A 56 -13.67 -6.92 -5.81
C LEU A 56 -14.01 -5.46 -6.06
N THR A 57 -15.25 -5.08 -5.80
CA THR A 57 -15.74 -3.73 -6.07
C THR A 57 -15.58 -2.79 -4.88
N LYS A 58 -15.50 -1.48 -5.14
CA LYS A 58 -15.51 -0.44 -4.10
C LYS A 58 -16.67 -0.59 -3.12
N ARG A 59 -17.84 -1.03 -3.60
CA ARG A 59 -19.03 -1.23 -2.76
C ARG A 59 -18.83 -2.34 -1.74
N GLU A 60 -18.21 -3.45 -2.13
CA GLU A 60 -17.91 -4.57 -1.21
C GLU A 60 -16.86 -4.16 -0.18
N LEU A 61 -15.79 -3.50 -0.63
CA LEU A 61 -14.69 -3.05 0.22
C LEU A 61 -15.09 -1.93 1.19
N LEU A 62 -16.08 -1.08 0.84
CA LEU A 62 -16.60 -0.04 1.73
C LEU A 62 -17.19 -0.63 3.03
N SER A 63 -17.87 -1.77 2.91
CA SER A 63 -18.48 -2.49 4.03
C SER A 63 -17.55 -3.50 4.71
N ALA A 64 -16.34 -3.70 4.19
CA ALA A 64 -15.37 -4.63 4.74
C ALA A 64 -14.77 -4.12 6.08
N PRO A 65 -14.30 -5.02 6.96
CA PRO A 65 -13.60 -4.63 8.17
C PRO A 65 -12.24 -3.98 7.84
N CYS A 66 -11.80 -3.05 8.68
CA CYS A 66 -10.42 -2.54 8.65
C CYS A 66 -9.43 -3.65 9.03
N PHE A 67 -8.16 -3.48 8.64
CA PHE A 67 -7.15 -4.53 8.82
C PHE A 67 -6.87 -4.89 10.29
N ASP A 68 -6.99 -3.95 11.23
CA ASP A 68 -6.85 -4.21 12.66
C ASP A 68 -7.84 -5.28 13.14
N ILE A 69 -9.10 -5.20 12.70
CA ILE A 69 -10.13 -6.19 13.01
C ILE A 69 -9.81 -7.54 12.36
N VAL A 70 -9.35 -7.54 11.11
CA VAL A 70 -8.97 -8.78 10.41
C VAL A 70 -7.76 -9.42 11.09
N TRP A 71 -6.77 -8.63 11.46
CA TRP A 71 -5.54 -9.06 12.10
C TRP A 71 -5.81 -9.83 13.39
N THR A 72 -6.72 -9.36 14.24
CA THR A 72 -7.10 -10.07 15.48
C THR A 72 -7.56 -11.52 15.23
N LYS A 73 -8.08 -11.83 14.04
CA LYS A 73 -8.58 -13.14 13.65
C LYS A 73 -7.54 -14.04 12.98
N ILE A 74 -6.46 -13.47 12.44
CA ILE A 74 -5.46 -14.21 11.63
C ILE A 74 -4.05 -14.20 12.23
N GLN A 75 -3.78 -13.34 13.22
CA GLN A 75 -2.44 -13.18 13.81
C GLN A 75 -1.83 -14.48 14.36
N HIS A 76 -2.66 -15.43 14.78
CA HIS A 76 -2.20 -16.73 15.30
C HIS A 76 -1.50 -17.59 14.24
N TYR A 77 -1.63 -17.29 12.94
CA TYR A 77 -0.87 -17.96 11.88
C TYR A 77 0.59 -17.48 11.77
N PHE A 78 0.94 -16.39 12.45
CA PHE A 78 2.22 -15.67 12.30
C PHE A 78 3.02 -15.63 13.60
N ASN A 79 2.78 -16.60 14.50
CA ASN A 79 3.36 -16.69 15.84
C ASN A 79 4.50 -17.73 15.96
N GLY A 80 4.88 -18.37 14.86
CA GLY A 80 5.93 -19.41 14.82
C GLY A 80 5.41 -20.85 14.87
N ASP A 81 4.11 -21.07 15.13
CA ASP A 81 3.50 -22.42 15.12
C ASP A 81 3.25 -22.96 13.69
N TYR A 82 3.38 -22.10 12.68
CA TYR A 82 3.19 -22.39 11.27
C TYR A 82 4.43 -21.99 10.45
N ILE A 83 4.69 -22.72 9.38
CA ILE A 83 5.50 -22.19 8.27
C ILE A 83 4.53 -21.53 7.28
N VAL A 84 4.79 -20.29 6.90
CA VAL A 84 3.99 -19.58 5.90
C VAL A 84 4.44 -19.96 4.50
N ALA A 85 3.50 -20.12 3.58
CA ALA A 85 3.80 -20.33 2.16
C ALA A 85 2.98 -19.38 1.31
N ALA A 86 3.52 -18.93 0.19
CA ALA A 86 2.79 -18.13 -0.78
C ALA A 86 3.39 -18.34 -2.18
N HIS A 87 2.68 -17.90 -3.21
CA HIS A 87 3.15 -17.97 -4.59
C HIS A 87 3.79 -16.63 -4.97
N ASN A 88 5.10 -16.61 -5.20
CA ASN A 88 5.88 -15.36 -5.16
C ASN A 88 5.88 -14.73 -3.75
N ALA A 89 6.22 -15.55 -2.74
CA ALA A 89 5.93 -15.26 -1.33
C ALA A 89 6.46 -13.92 -0.82
N SER A 90 7.54 -13.38 -1.40
CA SER A 90 8.01 -12.04 -1.07
C SER A 90 6.90 -11.00 -1.21
N PHE A 91 6.03 -11.09 -2.22
CA PHE A 91 4.95 -10.14 -2.47
C PHE A 91 3.94 -10.10 -1.31
N ASP A 92 3.36 -11.25 -0.95
CA ASP A 92 2.39 -11.36 0.14
C ASP A 92 2.97 -10.96 1.49
N VAL A 93 4.23 -11.32 1.73
CA VAL A 93 4.87 -10.97 2.99
C VAL A 93 5.19 -9.47 3.09
N HIS A 94 5.51 -8.79 1.97
CA HIS A 94 5.63 -7.33 1.93
C HIS A 94 4.28 -6.64 2.22
N ILE A 95 3.19 -7.17 1.65
CA ILE A 95 1.84 -6.67 1.93
C ILE A 95 1.52 -6.82 3.41
N LEU A 96 1.78 -8.00 3.98
CA LEU A 96 1.58 -8.23 5.41
C LEU A 96 2.36 -7.23 6.27
N HIS A 97 3.65 -7.06 6.00
CA HIS A 97 4.50 -6.13 6.74
C HIS A 97 3.98 -4.69 6.68
N HIS A 98 3.70 -4.18 5.48
CA HIS A 98 3.25 -2.80 5.31
C HIS A 98 1.84 -2.56 5.84
N THR A 99 0.96 -3.55 5.78
CA THR A 99 -0.39 -3.44 6.34
C THR A 99 -0.34 -3.54 7.88
N LEU A 100 0.56 -4.34 8.46
CA LEU A 100 0.79 -4.40 9.92
C LEU A 100 1.33 -3.10 10.48
N ALA A 101 2.25 -2.44 9.77
CA ALA A 101 2.81 -1.15 10.16
C ALA A 101 1.75 -0.02 10.28
N LEU A 102 0.54 -0.22 9.73
CA LEU A 102 -0.58 0.72 9.91
C LEU A 102 -1.31 0.55 11.23
N VAL A 103 -1.21 -0.62 11.88
CA VAL A 103 -2.06 -0.99 13.03
C VAL A 103 -1.26 -1.30 14.30
N THR A 104 0.03 -1.59 14.21
CA THR A 104 0.90 -1.88 15.36
C THR A 104 2.35 -1.43 15.14
N GLU A 105 2.98 -0.89 16.19
CA GLU A 105 4.41 -0.53 16.22
C GLU A 105 4.99 -0.86 17.61
N PRO A 106 6.04 -1.70 17.72
CA PRO A 106 6.72 -2.38 16.63
C PRO A 106 5.89 -3.50 16.00
N VAL A 107 6.16 -3.83 14.74
CA VAL A 107 5.64 -5.07 14.12
C VAL A 107 6.32 -6.25 14.81
N SER A 108 5.55 -7.01 15.58
CA SER A 108 6.04 -8.16 16.36
C SER A 108 5.39 -9.44 15.87
N VAL A 109 5.96 -10.01 14.80
CA VAL A 109 5.62 -11.34 14.28
C VAL A 109 6.92 -12.11 14.02
N ASP A 110 6.87 -13.42 14.21
CA ASP A 110 8.03 -14.29 14.03
C ASP A 110 7.58 -15.59 13.38
N PHE A 111 7.88 -15.74 12.10
CA PHE A 111 7.55 -16.94 11.34
C PHE A 111 8.57 -17.17 10.22
N LEU A 112 8.68 -18.43 9.81
CA LEU A 112 9.40 -18.83 8.61
C LEU A 112 8.45 -18.84 7.44
N TYR A 113 8.94 -18.50 6.25
CA TYR A 113 8.18 -18.65 5.02
C TYR A 113 8.99 -19.23 3.86
N PHE A 114 8.30 -19.83 2.88
CA PHE A 114 8.91 -20.29 1.63
C PHE A 114 8.04 -19.94 0.41
N ASP A 115 8.68 -19.88 -0.76
CA ASP A 115 8.03 -19.56 -2.02
C ASP A 115 7.69 -20.84 -2.80
N THR A 116 6.43 -20.97 -3.21
CA THR A 116 5.99 -22.12 -4.00
C THR A 116 6.58 -22.17 -5.42
N ILE A 117 7.11 -21.07 -5.95
CA ILE A 117 7.87 -21.07 -7.20
C ILE A 117 9.15 -21.89 -7.05
N GLN A 118 9.89 -21.68 -5.94
CA GLN A 118 11.09 -22.44 -5.61
C GLN A 118 10.74 -23.87 -5.22
N TYR A 119 9.68 -24.04 -4.42
CA TYR A 119 9.16 -25.34 -4.01
C TYR A 119 8.85 -26.26 -5.21
N THR A 120 8.30 -25.70 -6.28
CA THR A 120 7.91 -26.47 -7.48
C THR A 120 9.00 -26.50 -8.56
N ALA A 121 10.10 -25.76 -8.39
CA ALA A 121 11.17 -25.64 -9.38
C ALA A 121 11.74 -26.99 -9.85
N PRO A 122 11.92 -28.03 -9.00
CA PRO A 122 12.40 -29.34 -9.45
C PRO A 122 11.56 -30.00 -10.54
N PHE A 123 10.26 -29.69 -10.60
CA PHE A 123 9.33 -30.24 -11.59
C PHE A 123 9.10 -29.31 -12.79
N CYS A 124 9.48 -28.04 -12.69
CA CYS A 124 8.98 -26.98 -13.56
C CYS A 124 10.06 -26.27 -14.38
N ARG A 125 11.16 -26.96 -14.74
CA ARG A 125 12.30 -26.36 -15.47
C ARG A 125 11.93 -25.68 -16.80
N LYS A 126 10.83 -26.09 -17.44
CA LYS A 126 10.33 -25.52 -18.71
C LYS A 126 8.95 -24.85 -18.58
N ILE A 127 8.51 -24.59 -17.36
CA ILE A 127 7.19 -24.04 -17.05
C ILE A 127 7.39 -22.64 -16.48
N GLY A 128 6.60 -21.67 -16.92
CA GLY A 128 6.66 -20.30 -16.39
C GLY A 128 6.34 -20.24 -14.90
N THR A 129 6.59 -19.09 -14.30
CA THR A 129 6.50 -18.91 -12.84
C THR A 129 5.13 -18.46 -12.35
N SER A 130 4.16 -18.27 -13.25
CA SER A 130 2.81 -17.88 -12.84
C SER A 130 2.08 -19.03 -12.15
N LEU A 131 1.19 -18.70 -11.21
CA LEU A 131 0.39 -19.71 -10.52
C LEU A 131 -0.42 -20.53 -11.52
N ALA A 132 -1.04 -19.87 -12.50
CA ALA A 132 -1.83 -20.52 -13.54
C ALA A 132 -1.05 -21.58 -14.33
N GLU A 133 0.18 -21.27 -14.77
CA GLU A 133 1.03 -22.22 -15.48
C GLU A 133 1.45 -23.39 -14.58
N ARG A 134 1.75 -23.13 -13.31
CA ARG A 134 2.11 -24.18 -12.35
C ARG A 134 0.92 -25.09 -12.09
N LEU A 135 -0.27 -24.54 -11.83
CA LEU A 135 -1.48 -25.34 -11.63
C LEU A 135 -1.78 -26.22 -12.84
N ALA A 136 -1.68 -25.69 -14.06
CA ALA A 136 -1.85 -26.44 -15.29
C ALA A 136 -0.83 -27.59 -15.41
N HIS A 137 0.43 -27.36 -15.04
CA HIS A 137 1.48 -28.40 -15.07
C HIS A 137 1.28 -29.53 -14.03
N PHE A 138 0.56 -29.25 -12.95
CA PHE A 138 0.22 -30.23 -11.91
C PHE A 138 -1.18 -30.82 -12.07
N ASP A 139 -1.85 -30.56 -13.19
CA ASP A 139 -3.21 -31.03 -13.48
C ASP A 139 -4.25 -30.59 -12.42
N ILE A 140 -4.03 -29.42 -11.82
CA ILE A 140 -4.92 -28.83 -10.81
C ILE A 140 -5.94 -27.94 -11.50
N SER A 141 -7.22 -28.33 -11.43
CA SER A 141 -8.32 -27.52 -11.96
C SER A 141 -8.65 -26.38 -11.02
N ALA A 142 -8.37 -25.13 -11.42
CA ALA A 142 -8.77 -23.96 -10.66
C ALA A 142 -10.30 -23.86 -10.58
N LYS A 143 -10.90 -24.28 -9.46
CA LYS A 143 -12.33 -24.06 -9.17
C LYS A 143 -12.48 -22.80 -8.33
N GLN A 144 -12.76 -21.67 -8.99
CA GLN A 144 -12.83 -20.31 -8.44
C GLN A 144 -11.54 -19.82 -7.74
N MET A 145 -11.15 -18.57 -8.03
CA MET A 145 -9.89 -17.92 -7.68
C MET A 145 -9.74 -17.61 -6.18
N HIS A 146 -9.78 -18.63 -5.33
CA HIS A 146 -9.26 -18.50 -3.97
C HIS A 146 -7.77 -18.87 -4.05
N ASN A 147 -6.89 -17.93 -4.44
CA ASN A 147 -5.54 -18.28 -4.88
C ASN A 147 -4.69 -18.95 -3.77
N ALA A 148 -5.01 -18.76 -2.48
CA ALA A 148 -4.44 -19.54 -1.37
C ALA A 148 -4.77 -21.05 -1.46
N ARG A 149 -6.01 -21.42 -1.80
CA ARG A 149 -6.44 -22.83 -1.90
C ARG A 149 -5.75 -23.54 -3.06
N ALA A 150 -5.67 -22.90 -4.21
CA ALA A 150 -4.98 -23.45 -5.36
C ALA A 150 -3.47 -23.60 -5.08
N THR A 151 -2.86 -22.63 -4.39
CA THR A 151 -1.47 -22.70 -3.95
C THR A 151 -1.25 -23.84 -2.94
N ALA A 152 -2.21 -24.08 -2.04
CA ALA A 152 -2.14 -25.20 -1.12
C ALA A 152 -2.20 -26.56 -1.83
N GLU A 153 -3.10 -26.70 -2.81
CA GLU A 153 -3.18 -27.89 -3.65
C GLU A 153 -1.89 -28.10 -4.45
N LEU A 154 -1.27 -27.02 -4.95
CA LEU A 154 0.02 -27.08 -5.63
C LEU A 154 1.13 -27.66 -4.74
N ILE A 155 1.21 -27.21 -3.48
CA ILE A 155 2.15 -27.74 -2.49
C ILE A 155 1.90 -29.24 -2.27
N ILE A 156 0.64 -29.63 -2.02
CA ILE A 156 0.27 -31.03 -1.77
C ILE A 156 0.63 -31.92 -2.98
N GLN A 157 0.30 -31.49 -4.20
CA GLN A 157 0.57 -32.27 -5.41
C GLN A 157 2.06 -32.37 -5.72
N ALA A 158 2.83 -31.29 -5.54
CA ALA A 158 4.28 -31.33 -5.69
C ALA A 158 4.93 -32.30 -4.69
N THR A 159 4.46 -32.29 -3.43
CA THR A 159 4.95 -33.20 -2.39
C THR A 159 4.62 -34.66 -2.71
N LYS A 160 3.40 -34.94 -3.15
CA LYS A 160 2.96 -36.28 -3.57
C LYS A 160 3.74 -36.76 -4.79
N ARG A 161 3.96 -35.89 -5.79
CA ARG A 161 4.74 -36.19 -7.00
C ARG A 161 6.19 -36.54 -6.68
N ALA A 162 6.73 -35.98 -5.60
CA ALA A 162 8.06 -36.31 -5.06
C ALA A 162 8.10 -37.62 -4.25
N ASN A 163 6.95 -38.27 -4.02
CA ASN A 163 6.81 -39.42 -3.14
C ASN A 163 7.27 -39.15 -1.69
N VAL A 164 7.02 -37.93 -1.20
CA VAL A 164 7.33 -37.49 0.17
C VAL A 164 6.07 -37.43 1.01
N LYS A 165 6.18 -37.76 2.31
CA LYS A 165 5.03 -37.93 3.21
C LYS A 165 4.53 -36.64 3.87
N SER A 166 5.33 -35.58 3.87
CA SER A 166 4.97 -34.28 4.43
C SER A 166 5.72 -33.14 3.76
N VAL A 167 5.20 -31.92 3.88
CA VAL A 167 5.82 -30.71 3.31
C VAL A 167 7.19 -30.44 3.94
N GLU A 168 7.31 -30.62 5.25
CA GLU A 168 8.56 -30.38 5.99
C GLU A 168 9.66 -31.33 5.52
N GLN A 169 9.33 -32.61 5.31
CA GLN A 169 10.28 -33.56 4.77
C GLN A 169 10.71 -33.16 3.35
N TYR A 170 9.79 -32.61 2.55
CA TYR A 170 10.12 -32.15 1.20
C TYR A 170 11.07 -30.95 1.23
N LEU A 171 10.77 -29.94 2.06
CA LEU A 171 11.61 -28.75 2.24
C LEU A 171 13.05 -29.15 2.59
N LEU A 172 13.22 -30.11 3.51
CA LEU A 172 14.53 -30.62 3.91
C LEU A 172 15.24 -31.39 2.79
N GLN A 173 14.52 -32.29 2.10
CA GLN A 173 15.12 -33.14 1.07
C GLN A 173 15.49 -32.39 -0.21
N HIS A 174 14.77 -31.33 -0.54
CA HIS A 174 14.96 -30.55 -1.75
C HIS A 174 15.65 -29.21 -1.47
N GLU A 175 16.12 -28.99 -0.24
CA GLU A 175 16.83 -27.79 0.20
C GLU A 175 16.10 -26.50 -0.20
N VAL A 176 14.76 -26.50 -0.10
CA VAL A 176 13.95 -25.32 -0.43
C VAL A 176 14.22 -24.25 0.63
N ALA A 177 14.67 -23.07 0.19
CA ALA A 177 15.01 -21.99 1.10
C ALA A 177 13.78 -21.52 1.89
N THR A 178 13.91 -21.55 3.23
CA THR A 178 12.98 -20.88 4.13
C THR A 178 13.63 -19.59 4.64
N LYS A 179 12.90 -18.49 4.59
CA LYS A 179 13.34 -17.17 5.05
C LYS A 179 12.62 -16.81 6.35
N LYS A 180 13.24 -16.02 7.23
CA LYS A 180 12.51 -15.43 8.38
C LYS A 180 11.81 -14.16 7.96
N PHE A 181 10.64 -13.89 8.53
CA PHE A 181 9.92 -12.63 8.32
C PHE A 181 10.81 -11.41 8.59
N ASN A 182 11.55 -11.41 9.70
CA ASN A 182 12.41 -10.29 10.08
C ASN A 182 13.65 -10.10 9.17
N GLU A 183 13.99 -11.09 8.33
CA GLU A 183 15.09 -10.98 7.35
C GLU A 183 14.66 -10.22 6.09
N LEU A 184 13.36 -10.03 5.83
CA LEU A 184 12.87 -9.12 4.77
C LEU A 184 13.32 -7.67 4.98
N LEU A 185 13.62 -7.28 6.22
CA LEU A 185 14.17 -5.96 6.53
C LEU A 185 15.58 -5.75 5.96
N VAL A 186 16.25 -6.81 5.48
CA VAL A 186 17.61 -6.78 4.95
C VAL A 186 17.64 -6.93 3.42
N GLU A 187 16.62 -7.56 2.82
CA GLU A 187 16.54 -7.78 1.37
C GLU A 187 15.43 -6.93 0.72
N GLY A 188 15.74 -5.65 0.50
CA GLY A 188 15.23 -4.92 -0.67
C GLY A 188 13.85 -4.27 -0.59
N ALA A 189 13.76 -3.14 0.12
CA ALA A 189 12.94 -2.00 -0.30
C ALA A 189 13.73 -0.71 -0.13
N THR A 190 14.88 -0.62 -0.80
CA THR A 190 15.36 0.68 -1.24
C THR A 190 14.60 1.01 -2.52
N ASP A 191 13.78 2.06 -2.49
CA ASP A 191 13.35 2.75 -3.71
C ASP A 191 14.61 3.13 -4.50
N GLN A 192 14.97 2.29 -5.48
CA GLN A 192 16.12 2.54 -6.33
C GLN A 192 15.67 3.40 -7.48
N HIS A 193 16.00 4.69 -7.41
CA HIS A 193 16.73 5.39 -8.48
C HIS A 193 17.21 6.81 -8.11
N ALA A 194 17.35 7.16 -6.83
CA ALA A 194 18.07 8.38 -6.44
C ALA A 194 19.12 8.06 -5.36
N PRO A 195 20.33 8.68 -5.40
CA PRO A 195 21.30 8.55 -4.33
C PRO A 195 20.67 9.04 -3.02
N GLN A 196 20.54 8.17 -2.01
CA GLN A 196 19.88 8.50 -0.75
C GLN A 196 20.87 9.14 0.22
N PHE A 197 20.47 10.25 0.85
CA PHE A 197 21.26 10.87 1.91
C PHE A 197 21.05 10.12 3.22
N SER A 198 22.13 9.90 3.99
CA SER A 198 21.99 9.48 5.39
C SER A 198 21.31 10.58 6.22
N GLU A 199 20.80 10.23 7.41
CA GLU A 199 20.22 11.22 8.34
C GLU A 199 21.20 12.36 8.63
N GLU A 200 22.46 12.03 8.93
CA GLU A 200 23.51 13.01 9.19
C GLU A 200 23.80 13.90 7.98
N GLN A 201 23.84 13.33 6.76
CA GLN A 201 24.04 14.09 5.53
C GLN A 201 22.87 15.03 5.23
N SER A 202 21.64 14.56 5.50
CA SER A 202 20.42 15.35 5.30
C SER A 202 20.36 16.52 6.28
N ILE A 203 20.69 16.29 7.54
CA ILE A 203 20.75 17.34 8.58
C ILE A 203 21.87 18.35 8.26
N ALA A 204 23.05 17.89 7.85
CA ALA A 204 24.17 18.77 7.47
C ALA A 204 23.83 19.65 6.26
N LEU A 205 23.12 19.11 5.27
CA LEU A 205 22.67 19.87 4.10
C LEU A 205 21.64 20.94 4.50
N ILE A 206 20.65 20.58 5.30
CA ILE A 206 19.57 21.48 5.75
C ILE A 206 20.07 22.54 6.75
N ALA A 207 21.18 22.29 7.44
CA ALA A 207 21.83 23.30 8.28
C ALA A 207 22.37 24.50 7.49
N ASN A 208 22.63 24.33 6.18
CA ASN A 208 23.21 25.36 5.31
C ASN A 208 22.17 26.22 4.56
N ILE A 209 20.87 25.95 4.74
CA ILE A 209 19.79 26.74 4.12
C ILE A 209 19.17 27.75 5.08
N SER A 210 18.56 28.81 4.52
CA SER A 210 17.93 29.89 5.27
C SER A 210 16.85 29.41 6.24
N SER A 211 16.60 30.20 7.30
CA SER A 211 15.59 29.85 8.32
C SER A 211 14.17 29.81 7.76
N GLU A 212 13.87 30.62 6.74
CA GLU A 212 12.58 30.62 6.07
C GLU A 212 12.40 29.34 5.23
N ALA A 213 13.42 28.91 4.50
CA ALA A 213 13.41 27.64 3.75
C ALA A 213 13.29 26.41 4.68
N GLN A 214 13.95 26.45 5.86
CA GLN A 214 13.80 25.43 6.89
C GLN A 214 12.37 25.33 7.43
N ARG A 215 11.71 26.48 7.64
CA ARG A 215 10.30 26.54 8.09
C ARG A 215 9.35 25.97 7.03
N MET A 216 9.56 26.34 5.76
CA MET A 216 8.77 25.82 4.64
C MET A 216 8.92 24.30 4.48
N LEU A 217 10.16 23.79 4.54
CA LEU A 217 10.40 22.34 4.49
C LEU A 217 9.72 21.63 5.66
N ARG A 218 9.80 22.17 6.87
CA ARG A 218 9.10 21.61 8.05
C ARG A 218 7.59 21.51 7.82
N ASP A 219 6.98 22.57 7.29
CA ASP A 219 5.53 22.63 7.09
C ASP A 219 5.09 21.63 6.02
N VAL A 220 5.83 21.51 4.91
CA VAL A 220 5.58 20.49 3.89
C VAL A 220 5.78 19.08 4.44
N LEU A 221 6.86 18.83 5.20
CA LEU A 221 7.09 17.52 5.81
C LEU A 221 6.00 17.16 6.83
N TYR A 222 5.48 18.14 7.58
CA TYR A 222 4.38 17.94 8.51
C TYR A 222 3.11 17.46 7.79
N GLU A 223 2.70 18.15 6.73
CA GLU A 223 1.55 17.78 5.91
C GLU A 223 1.73 16.39 5.29
N ASN A 224 2.93 16.09 4.77
CA ASN A 224 3.26 14.78 4.20
C ASN A 224 3.27 13.65 5.23
N ILE A 225 3.70 13.91 6.47
CA ILE A 225 3.72 12.91 7.55
C ILE A 225 2.31 12.66 8.07
N TYR A 226 1.46 13.68 8.15
CA TYR A 226 0.19 13.60 8.88
C TYR A 226 -1.02 13.29 7.99
N HIS A 227 -1.03 13.76 6.74
CA HIS A 227 -2.16 13.57 5.84
C HIS A 227 -2.02 12.39 4.88
N ASN A 228 -0.86 11.71 4.88
CA ASN A 228 -0.54 10.58 3.99
C ASN A 228 -0.88 10.87 2.51
N ARG A 229 -0.98 12.16 2.15
CA ARG A 229 -1.09 12.62 0.79
C ARG A 229 0.33 12.58 0.23
N GLU A 230 0.39 12.21 -1.04
CA GLU A 230 1.58 12.09 -1.86
C GLU A 230 2.60 13.22 -1.56
N ASN A 231 3.91 12.98 -1.77
CA ASN A 231 5.09 13.81 -1.41
C ASN A 231 5.10 15.29 -1.88
N TYR A 232 3.95 15.85 -2.26
CA TYR A 232 3.75 17.13 -2.89
C TYR A 232 3.38 18.22 -1.89
N GLY A 233 3.69 19.46 -2.27
CA GLY A 233 3.28 20.67 -1.58
C GLY A 233 2.93 21.76 -2.57
N LEU A 234 1.97 22.62 -2.21
CA LEU A 234 1.68 23.85 -2.93
C LEU A 234 2.35 25.01 -2.19
N LEU A 235 3.31 25.67 -2.81
CA LEU A 235 4.09 26.72 -2.17
C LEU A 235 4.05 28.04 -2.96
N ASN A 236 3.90 29.15 -2.23
CA ASN A 236 3.91 30.52 -2.74
C ASN A 236 5.06 31.28 -2.08
N SER A 237 6.27 31.29 -2.66
CA SER A 237 7.40 32.03 -2.08
C SER A 237 8.56 32.25 -3.05
N GLU A 238 9.19 33.42 -2.98
CA GLU A 238 10.46 33.75 -3.67
C GLU A 238 11.66 32.98 -3.11
N HIS A 239 11.53 32.37 -1.93
CA HIS A 239 12.57 31.58 -1.27
C HIS A 239 12.61 30.10 -1.70
N LEU A 240 11.76 29.69 -2.65
CA LEU A 240 11.75 28.33 -3.20
C LEU A 240 13.02 27.98 -3.98
N GLN A 241 13.67 28.99 -4.56
CA GLN A 241 14.83 28.79 -5.42
C GLN A 241 15.99 28.09 -4.67
N GLU A 242 16.20 28.42 -3.39
CA GLU A 242 17.23 27.82 -2.54
C GLU A 242 17.00 26.31 -2.33
N LEU A 243 15.73 25.89 -2.21
CA LEU A 243 15.35 24.48 -2.04
C LEU A 243 15.46 23.68 -3.35
N PHE A 244 15.26 24.35 -4.50
CA PHE A 244 15.49 23.76 -5.82
C PHE A 244 16.97 23.65 -6.16
N ASP A 245 17.77 24.69 -5.89
CA ASP A 245 19.21 24.72 -6.18
C ASP A 245 19.98 23.63 -5.42
N LEU A 246 19.44 23.19 -4.27
CA LEU A 246 19.98 22.10 -3.45
C LEU A 246 19.31 20.74 -3.69
N ASN A 247 18.43 20.63 -4.69
CA ASN A 247 17.69 19.42 -5.04
C ASN A 247 16.92 18.80 -3.85
N ILE A 248 16.41 19.63 -2.92
CA ILE A 248 15.56 19.18 -1.81
C ILE A 248 14.13 19.00 -2.31
N PHE A 249 13.66 19.92 -3.15
CA PHE A 249 12.39 19.81 -3.87
C PHE A 249 12.64 19.69 -5.38
N LEU A 250 11.69 19.06 -6.07
CA LEU A 250 11.63 19.00 -7.54
C LEU A 250 10.38 19.74 -8.02
N HIS A 251 10.48 20.43 -9.17
CA HIS A 251 9.33 21.02 -9.83
C HIS A 251 8.46 19.93 -10.46
N ALA A 252 7.18 19.85 -10.07
CA ALA A 252 6.24 18.94 -10.70
C ALA A 252 5.68 19.61 -11.96
N VAL A 253 6.23 19.29 -13.13
CA VAL A 253 5.89 19.96 -14.41
C VAL A 253 4.51 19.57 -14.95
N ASP A 254 3.90 18.48 -14.47
CA ASP A 254 2.60 18.00 -14.96
C ASP A 254 1.48 18.20 -13.92
N VAL A 255 1.09 19.47 -13.74
CA VAL A 255 0.07 19.89 -12.78
C VAL A 255 -1.35 19.55 -13.27
N ALA A 256 -1.54 19.25 -14.55
CA ALA A 256 -2.87 19.03 -15.14
C ALA A 256 -3.45 17.63 -14.91
N ALA A 257 -2.62 16.62 -14.64
CA ALA A 257 -3.08 15.26 -14.38
C ALA A 257 -3.27 14.93 -12.89
N GLN A 258 -2.69 15.73 -11.97
CA GLN A 258 -2.57 15.36 -10.55
C GLN A 258 -3.16 16.40 -9.59
N PHE A 259 -3.47 17.60 -10.05
CA PHE A 259 -4.40 18.49 -9.35
C PHE A 259 -5.77 18.39 -10.01
N ASP A 260 -6.62 17.49 -9.51
CA ASP A 260 -8.06 17.77 -9.41
C ASP A 260 -8.25 18.52 -8.08
N PRO A 261 -8.15 19.87 -8.04
CA PRO A 261 -8.32 20.62 -6.81
C PRO A 261 -9.80 20.68 -6.39
N PHE A 262 -10.70 20.15 -7.22
CA PHE A 262 -12.14 20.19 -7.03
C PHE A 262 -12.73 18.84 -7.38
N GLY A 263 -12.39 17.80 -6.62
CA GLY A 263 -12.93 16.44 -6.71
C GLY A 263 -14.27 16.38 -7.41
N ARG A 264 -14.29 16.31 -8.75
CA ARG A 264 -15.54 16.53 -9.50
C ARG A 264 -16.50 15.38 -9.25
N ASN A 265 -15.96 14.21 -8.91
CA ASN A 265 -16.73 13.05 -8.51
C ASN A 265 -17.26 13.19 -7.07
N GLU A 266 -16.45 13.67 -6.11
CA GLU A 266 -16.92 13.88 -4.74
C GLU A 266 -17.84 15.09 -4.56
N LEU A 267 -17.70 16.15 -5.37
CA LEU A 267 -18.62 17.29 -5.36
C LEU A 267 -19.96 16.90 -6.00
N ASN A 268 -19.96 16.05 -7.04
CA ASN A 268 -21.18 15.46 -7.58
C ASN A 268 -21.87 14.54 -6.55
N ASP A 269 -21.11 13.88 -5.68
CA ASP A 269 -21.64 13.03 -4.58
C ASP A 269 -22.02 13.83 -3.33
N LYS A 270 -21.42 15.01 -3.11
CA LYS A 270 -21.72 15.94 -1.99
C LYS A 270 -22.74 17.02 -2.36
N ILE A 271 -23.06 17.21 -3.64
CA ILE A 271 -24.37 17.74 -4.04
C ILE A 271 -25.38 16.70 -3.58
N VAL A 272 -25.89 16.88 -2.36
CA VAL A 272 -27.13 16.25 -1.95
C VAL A 272 -28.12 16.57 -3.07
N PRO A 273 -28.71 15.59 -3.79
CA PRO A 273 -29.91 15.90 -4.54
C PRO A 273 -30.86 16.43 -3.46
N LEU A 274 -31.12 17.74 -3.50
CA LEU A 274 -31.96 18.44 -2.54
C LEU A 274 -33.35 17.79 -2.62
N ASN A 275 -33.51 16.71 -1.88
CA ASN A 275 -34.71 15.91 -1.83
C ASN A 275 -35.55 16.52 -0.73
N VAL A 276 -36.00 17.75 -0.98
CA VAL A 276 -37.19 18.24 -0.30
C VAL A 276 -38.31 17.41 -0.92
N GLU A 277 -38.99 16.59 -0.13
CA GLU A 277 -40.24 15.95 -0.56
C GLU A 277 -41.14 17.07 -1.08
N SER A 278 -41.32 17.12 -2.42
CA SER A 278 -41.99 18.16 -3.26
C SER A 278 -41.13 19.09 -4.14
N PHE A 279 -39.79 19.06 -4.12
CA PHE A 279 -38.95 19.98 -4.92
C PHE A 279 -38.95 19.71 -6.44
N LYS A 280 -39.37 18.52 -6.88
CA LYS A 280 -39.48 18.17 -8.29
C LYS A 280 -40.90 18.42 -8.78
N LYS A 281 -41.26 19.65 -9.16
CA LYS A 281 -42.22 19.82 -10.26
C LYS A 281 -42.30 21.17 -11.00
N ASN A 282 -41.89 22.33 -10.44
CA ASN A 282 -42.31 23.61 -11.05
C ASN A 282 -41.23 24.69 -11.31
N PHE A 283 -39.93 24.39 -11.30
CA PHE A 283 -38.92 25.40 -11.66
C PHE A 283 -38.45 25.24 -13.11
N SER A 284 -38.48 26.34 -13.89
CA SER A 284 -37.79 26.38 -15.18
C SER A 284 -36.28 26.37 -14.96
N LYS A 285 -35.55 25.85 -15.94
CA LYS A 285 -34.10 25.69 -15.89
C LYS A 285 -33.39 27.02 -15.63
N GLU A 286 -33.92 28.14 -16.14
CA GLU A 286 -33.37 29.48 -15.89
C GLU A 286 -33.48 29.93 -14.42
N ALA A 287 -34.57 29.59 -13.73
CA ALA A 287 -34.78 29.98 -12.34
C ALA A 287 -33.83 29.25 -11.38
N LEU A 288 -33.50 27.99 -11.69
CA LEU A 288 -32.56 27.16 -10.94
C LEU A 288 -31.12 27.69 -11.03
N VAL A 289 -30.71 28.14 -12.23
CA VAL A 289 -29.40 28.75 -12.46
C VAL A 289 -29.28 30.08 -11.71
N LYS A 290 -30.32 30.92 -11.74
CA LYS A 290 -30.35 32.20 -11.02
C LYS A 290 -30.24 32.03 -9.50
N TRP A 291 -30.89 31.02 -8.94
CA TRP A 291 -30.80 30.73 -7.51
C TRP A 291 -29.41 30.24 -7.11
N ALA A 292 -28.83 29.29 -7.84
CA ALA A 292 -27.49 28.79 -7.56
C ALA A 292 -26.44 29.92 -7.58
N MET A 293 -26.52 30.82 -8.57
CA MET A 293 -25.63 31.98 -8.66
C MET A 293 -25.81 32.99 -7.52
N ALA A 294 -27.00 33.10 -6.92
CA ALA A 294 -27.28 34.00 -5.81
C ALA A 294 -26.78 33.48 -4.44
N THR A 295 -26.40 32.20 -4.35
CA THR A 295 -25.94 31.53 -3.12
C THR A 295 -24.45 31.16 -3.15
N ILE A 296 -23.73 31.48 -4.23
CA ILE A 296 -22.27 31.34 -4.27
C ILE A 296 -21.66 32.48 -3.43
N PRO A 297 -20.77 32.19 -2.46
CA PRO A 297 -20.09 33.25 -1.71
C PRO A 297 -19.25 34.15 -2.63
N ASP A 298 -19.23 35.45 -2.36
CA ASP A 298 -18.66 36.49 -3.23
C ASP A 298 -17.15 36.32 -3.53
N GLU A 299 -16.42 35.56 -2.72
CA GLU A 299 -15.02 35.21 -2.96
C GLU A 299 -14.84 33.68 -2.96
N ILE A 300 -14.58 33.15 -4.16
CA ILE A 300 -13.96 31.84 -4.34
C ILE A 300 -12.44 32.07 -4.20
N PRO A 301 -11.70 31.35 -3.32
CA PRO A 301 -10.26 31.51 -3.23
C PRO A 301 -9.63 31.15 -4.58
N SER A 302 -9.05 32.14 -5.26
CA SER A 302 -8.32 31.90 -6.51
C SER A 302 -7.01 31.18 -6.21
N ILE A 303 -6.77 30.03 -6.85
CA ILE A 303 -5.42 29.51 -7.04
C ILE A 303 -4.73 30.52 -7.99
N THR A 304 -3.87 31.39 -7.45
CA THR A 304 -3.24 32.47 -8.21
C THR A 304 -2.00 31.98 -8.95
N ALA A 305 -1.60 32.71 -10.00
CA ALA A 305 -0.51 32.39 -10.93
C ALA A 305 0.91 32.31 -10.33
N ASN A 306 1.05 32.41 -9.00
CA ASN A 306 2.35 32.46 -8.30
C ASN A 306 2.61 31.24 -7.40
N SER A 307 1.84 30.16 -7.56
CA SER A 307 2.00 28.90 -6.82
C SER A 307 2.74 27.85 -7.62
N VAL A 308 3.79 27.28 -7.04
CA VAL A 308 4.54 26.17 -7.64
C VAL A 308 4.18 24.88 -6.91
N VAL A 309 3.86 23.86 -7.69
CA VAL A 309 3.70 22.49 -7.18
C VAL A 309 5.08 21.86 -7.08
N VAL A 310 5.44 21.47 -5.88
CA VAL A 310 6.73 20.81 -5.59
C VAL A 310 6.50 19.41 -5.10
N THR A 311 7.48 18.53 -5.31
CA THR A 311 7.54 17.21 -4.66
C THR A 311 8.87 17.04 -3.92
N LEU A 312 8.84 16.37 -2.77
CA LEU A 312 10.04 16.04 -2.01
C LEU A 312 10.94 15.14 -2.86
N HIS A 313 12.21 15.54 -3.00
CA HIS A 313 13.17 14.76 -3.76
C HIS A 313 13.31 13.36 -3.11
N PRO A 314 13.25 12.25 -3.89
CA PRO A 314 13.22 10.89 -3.35
C PRO A 314 14.37 10.54 -2.38
N SER A 315 15.53 11.18 -2.55
CA SER A 315 16.68 11.06 -1.65
C SER A 315 16.41 11.42 -0.18
N PHE A 316 15.32 12.16 0.12
CA PHE A 316 14.95 12.60 1.47
C PHE A 316 13.73 11.87 2.06
N THR A 317 13.07 11.00 1.28
CA THR A 317 11.83 10.31 1.69
C THR A 317 12.04 9.47 2.96
N ASN A 318 13.18 8.81 3.10
CA ASN A 318 13.50 7.97 4.27
C ASN A 318 13.89 8.78 5.50
N ALA A 319 14.36 10.02 5.31
CA ALA A 319 14.73 10.92 6.40
C ALA A 319 13.58 11.85 6.83
N LYS A 320 12.45 11.88 6.10
CA LYS A 320 11.36 12.86 6.26
C LYS A 320 10.89 13.07 7.70
N LYS A 321 10.73 11.98 8.46
CA LYS A 321 10.30 12.01 9.87
C LYS A 321 11.37 12.58 10.79
N GLN A 322 12.63 12.20 10.62
CA GLN A 322 13.74 12.71 11.43
C GLN A 322 14.03 14.17 11.12
N LEU A 323 13.95 14.55 9.85
CA LEU A 323 14.09 15.93 9.39
C LEU A 323 13.01 16.84 9.97
N TYR A 324 11.74 16.39 9.93
CA TYR A 324 10.67 17.13 10.57
C TYR A 324 10.93 17.32 12.08
N MET A 325 11.34 16.26 12.79
CA MET A 325 11.61 16.33 14.23
C MET A 325 12.80 17.25 14.56
N HIS A 326 13.85 17.23 13.73
CA HIS A 326 15.00 18.13 13.85
C HIS A 326 14.58 19.59 13.65
N LEU A 327 13.85 19.89 12.58
CA LEU A 327 13.37 21.22 12.24
C LEU A 327 12.36 21.74 13.27
N LYS A 328 11.47 20.88 13.76
CA LYS A 328 10.52 21.20 14.82
C LYS A 328 11.24 21.66 16.09
N LYS A 329 12.22 20.88 16.57
CA LYS A 329 13.04 21.25 17.75
C LYS A 329 13.74 22.59 17.56
N LYS A 330 14.30 22.85 16.37
CA LYS A 330 15.02 24.10 16.06
C LYS A 330 14.08 25.32 16.02
N CYS A 331 12.88 25.18 15.45
CA CYS A 331 11.88 26.26 15.43
C CYS A 331 11.29 26.55 16.82
N GLU A 332 11.13 25.54 17.69
CA GLU A 332 10.64 25.72 19.07
C GLU A 332 11.64 26.50 19.95
N HIS A 333 12.95 26.43 19.67
CA HIS A 333 13.99 27.19 20.38
C HIS A 333 14.19 28.63 19.84
N SER A 334 13.44 29.04 18.82
CA SER A 334 13.54 30.38 18.23
C SER A 334 12.54 31.40 18.82
N PHE A 335 11.74 30.97 19.80
CA PHE A 335 10.71 31.78 20.49
C PHE A 335 10.87 31.82 22.03
N SER A 336 12.06 31.47 22.54
CA SER A 336 12.43 31.62 23.95
C SER A 336 13.37 32.78 24.18
#